data_AF-A0A6N8XAP3-F1
#
_entry.id   AF-A0A6N8XAP3-F1
#
_cell.length_a   1.000
_cell.length_b   1.000
_cell.length_c   1.000
_cell.angle_alpha   90.00
_cell.angle_beta   90.00
_cell.angle_gamma   90.00
#
_symmetry.space_group_name_H-M   'P 1'
#
loop_
_entity.id
_entity.type
_entity.pdbx_description
1 polymer ?
#
loop_
_entity_poly.entity_id
_entity_poly.type
_entity_poly.pdbx_seq_one_letter_code
_entity_poly.pdbx_strand_id
1 'polypeptide(L)'
;MIRRLGDVVSEDRDGPFYAAEVTMDFDGVPRRVGFIAQNRAARSGEWMPEHHLKAANSIVEFANRSIPIVSLMDTPGAAGDEVANKNNQSHCISRLIAEMSNTDVPNLGIVYGLGYSGGAIPLAASNLILSVRDGVFSTIQPKGLASIARRLNLSWQQCAKQVGLSPYELRRQGNIDAIIDYVPGEDVENLRLAIVSGIGHVEEGIKRFVRENPYVLDEYRRSIGRYLNPSERLRKVQASAALKLTKNPTEYLNVFGIAYRYLRYLRVRRRIKATSTQSYGRLSEQELPAGELATRTSRERRETFLRWLQDPDRVIYDDAVSRAWKNYVEKKQTVHDDRGRFMQLIFGERRQNYADARNTLISTVGMYLYRRWKVDAAGNFRSL
;
A
#
# COMPACT_ATOMS: atom_id res chain seq x y z
N MET A 1 9.24 -9.87 5.84
CA MET A 1 8.25 -10.81 5.29
C MET A 1 8.86 -11.66 4.17
N ILE A 2 9.37 -11.10 3.06
CA ILE A 2 9.93 -11.90 1.93
C ILE A 2 11.00 -12.92 2.39
N ARG A 3 11.90 -12.52 3.30
CA ARG A 3 12.89 -13.43 3.92
C ARG A 3 12.32 -14.65 4.65
N ARG A 4 11.02 -14.64 5.01
CA ARG A 4 10.32 -15.77 5.64
C ARG A 4 9.74 -16.75 4.61
N LEU A 5 9.76 -16.41 3.31
CA LEU A 5 9.20 -17.25 2.24
C LEU A 5 10.19 -18.30 1.71
N GLY A 6 11.47 -18.18 2.05
CA GLY A 6 12.55 -19.06 1.60
C GLY A 6 13.92 -18.43 1.76
N ASP A 7 14.93 -19.06 1.17
CA ASP A 7 16.33 -18.64 1.28
C ASP A 7 16.65 -17.51 0.32
N VAL A 8 16.99 -16.35 0.87
CA VAL A 8 17.36 -15.18 0.09
C VAL A 8 18.78 -15.32 -0.46
N VAL A 9 18.94 -15.13 -1.76
CA VAL A 9 20.25 -15.22 -2.42
C VAL A 9 20.76 -13.88 -2.88
N SER A 10 19.87 -12.96 -3.26
CA SER A 10 20.24 -11.57 -3.53
C SER A 10 19.10 -10.63 -3.11
N GLU A 11 19.48 -9.43 -2.66
CA GLU A 11 18.55 -8.33 -2.37
C GLU A 11 19.15 -7.04 -2.91
N ASP A 12 18.28 -6.17 -3.42
CA ASP A 12 18.57 -4.79 -3.78
C ASP A 12 17.55 -3.89 -3.09
N ARG A 13 18.06 -2.90 -2.36
CA ARG A 13 17.26 -2.00 -1.53
C ARG A 13 17.68 -0.58 -1.83
N ASP A 14 16.71 0.25 -2.17
CA ASP A 14 16.94 1.64 -2.52
C ASP A 14 15.73 2.48 -2.08
N GLY A 15 15.82 2.99 -0.85
CA GLY A 15 14.70 3.65 -0.19
C GLY A 15 13.40 2.84 -0.26
N PRO A 16 12.35 3.36 -0.92
CA PRO A 16 11.05 2.69 -1.07
C PRO A 16 11.06 1.54 -2.09
N PHE A 17 12.10 1.38 -2.90
CA PHE A 17 12.26 0.25 -3.82
C PHE A 17 12.90 -0.96 -3.11
N TYR A 18 12.36 -2.14 -3.42
CA TYR A 18 12.91 -3.41 -2.97
C TYR A 18 12.81 -4.45 -4.09
N ALA A 19 13.90 -5.15 -4.34
CA ALA A 19 13.92 -6.37 -5.14
C ALA A 19 14.71 -7.48 -4.44
N ALA A 20 14.33 -8.74 -4.67
CA ALA A 20 15.07 -9.88 -4.13
C ALA A 20 14.91 -11.12 -5.00
N GLU A 21 15.92 -11.98 -5.00
CA GLU A 21 15.82 -13.33 -5.56
C GLU A 21 15.85 -14.35 -4.42
N VAL A 22 14.77 -15.12 -4.30
CA VAL A 22 14.55 -16.05 -3.19
C VAL A 22 14.41 -17.47 -3.74
N THR A 23 15.10 -18.42 -3.13
CA THR A 23 14.85 -19.84 -3.34
C THR A 23 13.70 -20.26 -2.45
N MET A 24 12.57 -20.62 -3.06
CA MET A 24 11.37 -21.08 -2.37
C MET A 24 11.17 -22.58 -2.62
N ASP A 25 10.54 -23.25 -1.66
CA ASP A 25 10.14 -24.64 -1.82
C ASP A 25 8.82 -24.76 -2.61
N PHE A 26 8.84 -25.49 -3.71
CA PHE A 26 7.69 -25.85 -4.53
C PHE A 26 7.46 -27.36 -4.38
N ASP A 27 6.83 -27.74 -3.28
CA ASP A 27 6.48 -29.14 -2.95
C ASP A 27 7.69 -30.09 -2.96
N GLY A 28 8.76 -29.70 -2.27
CA GLY A 28 10.03 -30.43 -2.20
C GLY A 28 11.04 -30.07 -3.29
N VAL A 29 10.67 -29.20 -4.24
CA VAL A 29 11.56 -28.74 -5.31
C VAL A 29 11.96 -27.29 -5.08
N PRO A 30 13.24 -26.98 -4.81
CA PRO A 30 13.69 -25.61 -4.66
C PRO A 30 13.65 -24.87 -6.01
N ARG A 31 12.99 -23.72 -6.06
CA ARG A 31 12.92 -22.87 -7.25
C ARG A 31 13.21 -21.41 -6.92
N ARG A 32 13.86 -20.72 -7.86
CA ARG A 32 14.16 -19.28 -7.76
C ARG A 32 12.91 -18.47 -8.12
N VAL A 33 12.60 -17.47 -7.31
CA VAL A 33 11.51 -16.51 -7.54
C VAL A 33 12.05 -15.10 -7.32
N GLY A 34 11.81 -14.23 -8.30
CA GLY A 34 12.15 -12.82 -8.25
C GLY A 34 11.01 -12.03 -7.62
N PHE A 35 11.32 -11.20 -6.62
CA PHE A 35 10.38 -10.35 -5.93
C PHE A 35 10.64 -8.89 -6.26
N ILE A 36 9.57 -8.14 -6.53
CA ILE A 36 9.58 -6.68 -6.61
C ILE A 36 8.56 -6.16 -5.60
N ALA A 37 8.96 -5.25 -4.72
CA ALA A 37 8.09 -4.77 -3.65
C ALA A 37 8.34 -3.29 -3.32
N GLN A 38 7.33 -2.69 -2.68
CA GLN A 38 7.41 -1.35 -2.10
C GLN A 38 7.71 -1.44 -0.60
N ASN A 39 8.78 -0.78 -0.18
CA ASN A 39 9.20 -0.75 1.22
C ASN A 39 8.58 0.44 1.94
N ARG A 40 7.55 0.18 2.76
CA ARG A 40 6.86 1.23 3.52
C ARG A 40 7.68 1.91 4.61
N ALA A 41 8.78 1.29 5.06
CA ALA A 41 9.65 1.92 6.05
C ALA A 41 10.37 3.15 5.46
N ALA A 42 10.47 3.26 4.13
CA ALA A 42 11.06 4.40 3.45
C ALA A 42 9.99 5.13 2.64
N ARG A 43 9.80 6.44 2.89
CA ARG A 43 8.80 7.28 2.20
C ARG A 43 7.39 6.66 2.11
N SER A 44 7.00 5.86 3.10
CA SER A 44 5.72 5.13 3.08
C SER A 44 5.51 4.21 1.87
N GLY A 45 6.56 3.84 1.13
CA GLY A 45 6.47 3.02 -0.08
C GLY A 45 6.13 3.80 -1.35
N GLU A 46 6.21 5.12 -1.32
CA GLU A 46 6.01 6.00 -2.47
C GLU A 46 7.23 5.98 -3.40
N TRP A 47 7.04 5.58 -4.66
CA TRP A 47 8.11 5.53 -5.65
C TRP A 47 8.27 6.84 -6.41
N MET A 48 9.50 7.33 -6.47
CA MET A 48 10.00 8.33 -7.42
C MET A 48 10.30 7.71 -8.82
N PRO A 49 10.62 8.51 -9.85
CA PRO A 49 10.82 7.99 -11.21
C PRO A 49 11.94 6.94 -11.30
N GLU A 50 13.05 7.17 -10.61
CA GLU A 50 14.19 6.26 -10.55
C GLU A 50 13.83 4.87 -10.02
N HIS A 51 12.92 4.79 -9.04
CA HIS A 51 12.47 3.51 -8.48
C HIS A 51 11.60 2.72 -9.47
N HIS A 52 10.77 3.40 -10.27
CA HIS A 52 10.00 2.75 -11.33
C HIS A 52 10.92 2.19 -12.43
N LEU A 53 11.96 2.95 -12.82
CA LEU A 53 12.96 2.49 -13.78
C LEU A 53 13.78 1.32 -13.23
N LYS A 54 14.14 1.37 -11.94
CA LYS A 54 14.86 0.30 -11.27
C LYS A 54 14.03 -0.99 -11.22
N ALA A 55 12.74 -0.89 -10.87
CA ALA A 55 11.80 -2.01 -10.95
C ALA A 55 11.71 -2.59 -12.38
N ALA A 56 11.61 -1.73 -13.38
CA ALA A 56 11.57 -2.15 -14.79
C ALA A 56 12.84 -2.92 -15.18
N ASN A 57 14.01 -2.47 -14.74
CA ASN A 57 15.27 -3.16 -14.98
C ASN A 57 15.34 -4.52 -14.27
N SER A 58 14.93 -4.60 -12.99
CA SER A 58 14.93 -5.87 -12.24
C SER A 58 13.97 -6.89 -12.84
N ILE A 59 12.81 -6.47 -13.36
CA ILE A 59 11.87 -7.34 -14.07
C ILE A 59 12.52 -7.95 -15.31
N VAL A 60 13.21 -7.13 -16.12
CA VAL A 60 13.92 -7.60 -17.31
C VAL A 60 15.04 -8.56 -16.91
N GLU A 61 15.79 -8.27 -15.85
CA GLU A 61 16.86 -9.15 -15.37
C GLU A 61 16.34 -10.53 -14.92
N PHE A 62 15.25 -10.57 -14.14
CA PHE A 62 14.62 -11.82 -13.75
C PHE A 62 14.07 -12.60 -14.95
N ALA A 63 13.40 -11.91 -15.89
CA ALA A 63 12.85 -12.52 -17.10
C ALA A 63 13.94 -13.13 -17.99
N ASN A 64 15.05 -12.41 -18.21
CA ASN A 64 16.20 -12.89 -18.99
C ASN A 64 16.83 -14.17 -18.42
N ARG A 65 16.66 -14.41 -17.11
CA ARG A 65 17.12 -15.60 -16.39
C ARG A 65 16.03 -16.66 -16.23
N SER A 66 14.88 -16.48 -16.87
CA SER A 66 13.70 -17.36 -16.78
C SER A 66 13.17 -17.54 -15.35
N ILE A 67 13.31 -16.52 -14.50
CA ILE A 67 12.86 -16.55 -13.11
C ILE A 67 11.43 -16.00 -13.03
N PRO A 68 10.45 -16.74 -12.47
CA PRO A 68 9.10 -16.24 -12.20
C PRO A 68 9.12 -15.00 -11.29
N ILE A 69 8.21 -14.07 -11.54
CA ILE A 69 8.20 -12.75 -10.86
C ILE A 69 6.96 -12.59 -9.99
N VAL A 70 7.17 -12.17 -8.74
CA VAL A 70 6.11 -11.80 -7.79
C VAL A 70 6.24 -10.34 -7.42
N SER A 71 5.21 -9.55 -7.72
CA SER A 71 5.14 -8.13 -7.38
C SER A 71 4.24 -7.92 -6.16
N LEU A 72 4.74 -7.29 -5.11
CA LEU A 72 3.99 -6.95 -3.90
C LEU A 72 3.68 -5.45 -3.87
N MET A 73 2.40 -5.12 -4.05
CA MET A 73 1.92 -3.74 -4.08
C MET A 73 1.54 -3.28 -2.66
N ASP A 74 2.27 -2.30 -2.14
CA ASP A 74 2.01 -1.65 -0.86
C ASP A 74 2.52 -0.20 -0.86
N THR A 75 1.78 0.67 -1.54
CA THR A 75 2.10 2.07 -1.80
C THR A 75 0.87 2.98 -1.68
N PRO A 76 1.03 4.20 -1.12
CA PRO A 76 0.01 5.23 -1.18
C PRO A 76 -0.20 5.78 -2.61
N GLY A 77 0.72 5.50 -3.53
CA GLY A 77 0.74 6.06 -4.87
C GLY A 77 2.16 6.36 -5.33
N ALA A 78 2.28 6.76 -6.58
CA ALA A 78 3.52 7.32 -7.11
C ALA A 78 3.73 8.73 -6.53
N ALA A 79 5.00 9.14 -6.36
CA ALA A 79 5.32 10.50 -5.97
C ALA A 79 4.72 11.51 -6.95
N GLY A 80 4.02 12.52 -6.42
CA GLY A 80 3.32 13.55 -7.18
C GLY A 80 3.88 14.96 -7.04
N ASP A 81 5.06 15.09 -6.42
CA ASP A 81 5.73 16.37 -6.19
C ASP A 81 6.37 16.95 -7.48
N GLU A 82 6.80 18.21 -7.41
CA GLU A 82 7.42 18.92 -8.53
C GLU A 82 8.70 18.21 -9.03
N VAL A 83 9.49 17.65 -8.11
CA VAL A 83 10.75 16.97 -8.43
C VAL A 83 10.49 15.69 -9.23
N ALA A 84 9.51 14.88 -8.81
CA ALA A 84 9.10 13.68 -9.52
C ALA A 84 8.61 14.00 -10.94
N ASN A 85 7.80 15.06 -11.08
CA ASN A 85 7.31 15.49 -12.39
C ASN A 85 8.44 15.99 -13.30
N LYS A 86 9.36 16.81 -12.78
CA LYS A 86 10.55 17.29 -13.51
C LYS A 86 11.44 16.13 -14.00
N ASN A 87 11.49 15.05 -13.23
CA ASN A 87 12.23 13.82 -13.55
C ASN A 87 11.41 12.77 -14.34
N ASN A 88 10.31 13.19 -14.98
CA ASN A 88 9.50 12.35 -15.88
C ASN A 88 8.81 11.14 -15.23
N GLN A 89 8.16 11.33 -14.07
CA GLN A 89 7.40 10.27 -13.37
C GLN A 89 6.47 9.47 -14.28
N SER A 90 5.64 10.14 -15.08
CA SER A 90 4.69 9.49 -15.99
C SER A 90 5.38 8.60 -17.03
N HIS A 91 6.55 9.00 -17.54
CA HIS A 91 7.32 8.19 -18.48
C HIS A 91 7.93 6.96 -17.81
N CYS A 92 8.38 7.08 -16.57
CA CYS A 92 8.95 5.95 -15.83
C CYS A 92 7.86 4.93 -15.45
N ILE A 93 6.67 5.39 -15.08
CA ILE A 93 5.47 4.56 -14.87
C ILE A 93 5.09 3.83 -16.17
N SER A 94 5.02 4.55 -17.30
CA SER A 94 4.66 3.93 -18.58
C SER A 94 5.71 2.94 -19.06
N ARG A 95 7.01 3.19 -18.80
CA ARG A 95 8.07 2.23 -19.04
C ARG A 95 7.89 0.95 -18.24
N LEU A 96 7.57 1.06 -16.95
CA LEU A 96 7.32 -0.10 -16.10
C LEU A 96 6.10 -0.91 -16.57
N ILE A 97 5.01 -0.24 -16.98
CA ILE A 97 3.83 -0.90 -17.57
C ILE A 97 4.25 -1.68 -18.83
N ALA A 98 5.07 -1.07 -19.69
CA ALA A 98 5.53 -1.71 -20.92
C ALA A 98 6.39 -2.95 -20.62
N GLU A 99 7.32 -2.89 -19.66
CA GLU A 99 8.13 -4.06 -19.28
C GLU A 99 7.28 -5.16 -18.64
N MET A 100 6.40 -4.83 -17.68
CA MET A 100 5.50 -5.80 -17.05
C MET A 100 4.55 -6.47 -18.06
N SER A 101 4.09 -5.71 -19.08
CA SER A 101 3.25 -6.26 -20.16
C SER A 101 4.04 -7.16 -21.11
N ASN A 102 5.34 -6.92 -21.26
CA ASN A 102 6.23 -7.66 -22.15
C ASN A 102 6.96 -8.84 -21.50
N THR A 103 6.96 -8.94 -20.17
CA THR A 103 7.56 -10.06 -19.43
C THR A 103 7.10 -11.41 -19.99
N ASP A 104 8.03 -12.31 -20.24
CA ASP A 104 7.80 -13.60 -20.89
C ASP A 104 7.98 -14.80 -19.94
N VAL A 105 8.04 -14.52 -18.65
CA VAL A 105 7.98 -15.50 -17.55
C VAL A 105 6.64 -15.41 -16.82
N PRO A 106 6.25 -16.43 -16.03
CA PRO A 106 5.09 -16.33 -15.15
C PRO A 106 5.24 -15.12 -14.22
N ASN A 107 4.22 -14.27 -14.14
CA ASN A 107 4.20 -13.17 -13.18
C ASN A 107 2.89 -13.08 -12.38
N LEU A 108 3.05 -12.75 -11.10
CA LEU A 108 1.98 -12.69 -10.10
C LEU A 108 2.01 -11.32 -9.43
N GLY A 109 0.91 -10.57 -9.51
CA GLY A 109 0.73 -9.35 -8.73
C GLY A 109 -0.03 -9.66 -7.45
N ILE A 110 0.44 -9.20 -6.29
CA ILE A 110 -0.26 -9.34 -5.02
C ILE A 110 -0.47 -7.95 -4.42
N VAL A 111 -1.73 -7.58 -4.21
CA VAL A 111 -2.09 -6.41 -3.41
C VAL A 111 -1.84 -6.79 -1.95
N TYR A 112 -0.70 -6.35 -1.42
CA TYR A 112 -0.21 -6.73 -0.10
C TYR A 112 -0.69 -5.77 1.00
N GLY A 113 -0.86 -4.50 0.66
CA GLY A 113 -1.42 -3.49 1.54
C GLY A 113 -2.20 -2.46 0.74
N LEU A 114 -1.67 -1.24 0.65
CA LEU A 114 -2.27 -0.19 -0.19
C LEU A 114 -1.80 -0.32 -1.64
N GLY A 115 -2.70 -0.23 -2.60
CA GLY A 115 -2.35 -0.36 -4.02
C GLY A 115 -3.02 0.74 -4.81
N TYR A 116 -2.47 1.95 -4.74
CA TYR A 116 -3.06 3.11 -5.37
C TYR A 116 -2.34 3.57 -6.64
N SER A 117 -3.15 3.81 -7.68
CA SER A 117 -2.79 4.61 -8.86
C SER A 117 -1.48 4.18 -9.55
N GLY A 118 -0.75 5.13 -10.13
CA GLY A 118 0.47 4.91 -10.90
C GLY A 118 1.63 4.23 -10.15
N GLY A 119 1.60 4.17 -8.81
CA GLY A 119 2.59 3.41 -8.04
C GLY A 119 2.31 1.90 -8.04
N ALA A 120 1.05 1.48 -8.07
CA ALA A 120 0.67 0.07 -7.99
C ALA A 120 0.25 -0.53 -9.34
N ILE A 121 -0.45 0.25 -10.18
CA ILE A 121 -0.98 -0.20 -11.48
C ILE A 121 0.08 -0.85 -12.38
N PRO A 122 1.32 -0.33 -12.50
CA PRO A 122 2.32 -0.98 -13.33
C PRO A 122 2.62 -2.42 -12.90
N LEU A 123 2.66 -2.66 -11.59
CA LEU A 123 2.90 -3.98 -10.99
C LEU A 123 1.70 -4.92 -11.07
N ALA A 124 0.51 -4.40 -11.40
CA ALA A 124 -0.71 -5.17 -11.60
C ALA A 124 -0.88 -5.67 -13.05
N ALA A 125 0.02 -5.31 -13.98
CA ALA A 125 0.06 -5.88 -15.32
C ALA A 125 0.64 -7.32 -15.27
N SER A 126 -0.09 -8.23 -14.62
CA SER A 126 0.33 -9.59 -14.30
C SER A 126 -0.63 -10.66 -14.82
N ASN A 127 -0.13 -11.89 -15.01
CA ASN A 127 -0.90 -13.05 -15.45
C ASN A 127 -2.03 -13.37 -14.45
N LEU A 128 -1.73 -13.24 -13.15
CA LEU A 128 -2.69 -13.29 -12.06
C LEU A 128 -2.51 -12.07 -11.16
N ILE A 129 -3.63 -11.54 -10.65
CA ILE A 129 -3.64 -10.56 -9.56
C ILE A 129 -4.36 -11.18 -8.36
N LEU A 130 -3.68 -11.26 -7.23
CA LEU A 130 -4.22 -11.68 -5.95
C LEU A 130 -4.28 -10.48 -5.00
N SER A 131 -5.02 -10.62 -3.92
CA SER A 131 -5.00 -9.66 -2.81
C SER A 131 -5.01 -10.41 -1.49
N VAL A 132 -4.29 -9.89 -0.49
CA VAL A 132 -4.47 -10.31 0.90
C VAL A 132 -5.84 -9.83 1.42
N ARG A 133 -6.32 -10.35 2.55
CA ARG A 133 -7.69 -10.06 3.07
C ARG A 133 -7.97 -8.58 3.30
N ASP A 134 -6.97 -7.83 3.75
CA ASP A 134 -7.05 -6.40 4.06
C ASP A 134 -6.38 -5.51 3.01
N GLY A 135 -6.06 -6.08 1.85
CA GLY A 135 -5.51 -5.33 0.73
C GLY A 135 -6.49 -4.29 0.20
N VAL A 136 -5.99 -3.20 -0.34
CA VAL A 136 -6.82 -2.15 -0.95
C VAL A 136 -6.25 -1.82 -2.32
N PHE A 137 -7.07 -1.85 -3.37
CA PHE A 137 -6.62 -1.52 -4.72
C PHE A 137 -7.57 -0.50 -5.37
N SER A 138 -7.01 0.62 -5.85
CA SER A 138 -7.82 1.65 -6.51
C SER A 138 -6.99 2.59 -7.39
N THR A 139 -7.61 3.21 -8.39
CA THR A 139 -6.97 4.22 -9.25
C THR A 139 -6.74 5.55 -8.54
N ILE A 140 -7.51 5.82 -7.48
CA ILE A 140 -7.45 7.07 -6.69
C ILE A 140 -7.63 6.77 -5.20
N GLN A 141 -6.93 7.51 -4.36
CA GLN A 141 -7.17 7.45 -2.92
C GLN A 141 -8.58 7.95 -2.59
N PRO A 142 -9.35 7.30 -1.71
CA PRO A 142 -10.72 7.72 -1.37
C PRO A 142 -10.82 9.16 -0.86
N LYS A 143 -9.82 9.62 -0.10
CA LYS A 143 -9.73 11.02 0.35
C LYS A 143 -9.56 11.99 -0.82
N GLY A 144 -8.72 11.62 -1.79
CA GLY A 144 -8.55 12.37 -3.04
C GLY A 144 -9.85 12.43 -3.84
N LEU A 145 -10.54 11.30 -3.98
CA LEU A 145 -11.84 11.26 -4.67
C LEU A 145 -12.88 12.15 -3.99
N ALA A 146 -13.02 12.10 -2.67
CA ALA A 146 -13.93 12.98 -1.94
C ALA A 146 -13.59 14.47 -2.14
N SER A 147 -12.31 14.81 -2.25
CA SER A 147 -11.86 16.18 -2.51
C SER A 147 -12.19 16.68 -3.92
N ILE A 148 -12.24 15.78 -4.91
CA ILE A 148 -12.62 16.11 -6.30
C ILE A 148 -14.15 16.16 -6.42
N ALA A 149 -14.82 15.17 -5.82
CA ALA A 149 -16.27 15.02 -5.83
C ALA A 149 -16.98 15.87 -4.75
N ARG A 150 -16.39 16.99 -4.30
CA ARG A 150 -16.94 17.84 -3.23
C ARG A 150 -18.40 18.24 -3.45
N ARG A 151 -18.80 18.48 -4.70
CA ARG A 151 -20.18 18.83 -5.08
C ARG A 151 -21.20 17.74 -4.70
N LEU A 152 -20.76 16.49 -4.54
CA LEU A 152 -21.59 15.37 -4.11
C LEU A 152 -21.75 15.30 -2.59
N ASN A 153 -21.03 16.11 -1.81
CA ASN A 153 -21.12 16.14 -0.33
C ASN A 153 -20.94 14.74 0.32
N LEU A 154 -20.11 13.89 -0.30
CA LEU A 154 -19.79 12.55 0.18
C LEU A 154 -18.57 12.57 1.12
N SER A 155 -18.64 11.80 2.20
CA SER A 155 -17.46 11.47 3.02
C SER A 155 -16.48 10.57 2.24
N TRP A 156 -15.21 10.56 2.63
CA TRP A 156 -14.21 9.67 2.01
C TRP A 156 -14.57 8.19 2.17
N GLN A 157 -15.25 7.81 3.25
CA GLN A 157 -15.75 6.45 3.47
C GLN A 157 -16.88 6.08 2.50
N GLN A 158 -17.77 7.03 2.21
CA GLN A 158 -18.81 6.84 1.20
C GLN A 158 -18.20 6.72 -0.20
N CYS A 159 -17.21 7.55 -0.53
CA CYS A 159 -16.46 7.40 -1.78
C CYS A 159 -15.78 6.03 -1.86
N ALA A 160 -15.13 5.58 -0.78
CA ALA A 160 -14.51 4.26 -0.70
C ALA A 160 -15.51 3.13 -0.99
N LYS A 161 -16.68 3.17 -0.33
CA LYS A 161 -17.76 2.19 -0.49
C LYS A 161 -18.35 2.19 -1.90
N GLN A 162 -18.48 3.36 -2.54
CA GLN A 162 -19.01 3.47 -3.90
C GLN A 162 -18.04 2.90 -4.95
N VAL A 163 -16.73 3.13 -4.77
CA VAL A 163 -15.71 2.58 -5.69
C VAL A 163 -15.58 1.06 -5.51
N GLY A 164 -15.71 0.57 -4.27
CA GLY A 164 -15.57 -0.85 -3.95
C GLY A 164 -14.11 -1.28 -4.05
N LEU A 165 -13.33 -0.93 -3.03
CA LEU A 165 -11.88 -1.05 -3.01
C LEU A 165 -11.35 -2.23 -2.18
N SER A 166 -12.24 -2.93 -1.48
CA SER A 166 -11.87 -4.13 -0.72
C SER A 166 -11.62 -5.33 -1.64
N PRO A 167 -10.85 -6.34 -1.20
CA PRO A 167 -10.52 -7.50 -2.02
C PRO A 167 -11.76 -8.27 -2.47
N TYR A 168 -12.76 -8.38 -1.60
CA TYR A 168 -14.03 -9.04 -1.88
C TYR A 168 -14.84 -8.32 -2.96
N GLU A 169 -14.89 -6.98 -2.91
CA GLU A 169 -15.55 -6.17 -3.92
C GLU A 169 -14.81 -6.26 -5.25
N LEU A 170 -13.49 -6.11 -5.24
CA LEU A 170 -12.63 -6.20 -6.43
C LEU A 170 -12.74 -7.58 -7.08
N ARG A 171 -12.81 -8.65 -6.30
CA ARG A 171 -12.97 -10.03 -6.80
C ARG A 171 -14.34 -10.24 -7.43
N ARG A 172 -15.40 -9.72 -6.82
CA ARG A 172 -16.76 -9.72 -7.38
C ARG A 172 -16.86 -8.88 -8.66
N GLN A 173 -16.13 -7.77 -8.70
CA GLN A 173 -16.01 -6.94 -9.91
C GLN A 173 -15.17 -7.63 -11.01
N GLY A 174 -14.36 -8.65 -10.69
CA GLY A 174 -13.47 -9.30 -11.64
C GLY A 174 -12.16 -8.54 -11.90
N ASN A 175 -11.79 -7.61 -11.01
CA ASN A 175 -10.55 -6.84 -11.12
C ASN A 175 -9.33 -7.65 -10.64
N ILE A 176 -9.54 -8.58 -9.70
CA ILE A 176 -8.54 -9.51 -9.16
C ILE A 176 -9.03 -10.96 -9.30
N ASP A 177 -8.12 -11.91 -9.33
CA ASP A 177 -8.39 -13.32 -9.60
C ASP A 177 -8.71 -14.15 -8.34
N ALA A 178 -8.10 -13.83 -7.19
CA ALA A 178 -8.43 -14.46 -5.91
C ALA A 178 -8.00 -13.61 -4.70
N ILE A 179 -8.45 -14.05 -3.52
CA ILE A 179 -8.10 -13.47 -2.22
C ILE A 179 -7.31 -14.52 -1.44
N ILE A 180 -6.17 -14.11 -0.90
CA ILE A 180 -5.32 -14.93 -0.05
C ILE A 180 -5.81 -14.78 1.38
N ASP A 181 -6.07 -15.89 2.07
CA ASP A 181 -6.39 -15.91 3.49
C ASP A 181 -5.13 -15.62 4.32
N TYR A 182 -4.69 -14.37 4.28
CA TYR A 182 -3.50 -13.86 4.95
C TYR A 182 -3.71 -12.38 5.23
N VAL A 183 -3.18 -11.92 6.36
CA VAL A 183 -3.03 -10.51 6.75
C VAL A 183 -1.56 -10.27 7.09
N PRO A 184 -0.95 -9.16 6.63
CA PRO A 184 0.41 -8.80 7.00
C PRO A 184 0.66 -8.88 8.52
N GLY A 185 1.56 -9.77 8.93
CA GLY A 185 1.88 -10.03 10.34
C GLY A 185 1.56 -11.46 10.78
N GLU A 186 0.68 -12.15 10.06
CA GLU A 186 0.38 -13.56 10.29
C GLU A 186 1.53 -14.49 9.85
N ASP A 187 1.31 -15.80 9.99
CA ASP A 187 2.17 -16.79 9.36
C ASP A 187 2.10 -16.67 7.84
N VAL A 188 3.26 -16.73 7.20
CA VAL A 188 3.41 -16.54 5.76
C VAL A 188 3.04 -17.78 4.95
N GLU A 189 2.71 -18.90 5.60
CA GLU A 189 2.46 -20.17 4.90
C GLU A 189 1.34 -20.06 3.86
N ASN A 190 0.20 -19.44 4.21
CA ASN A 190 -0.88 -19.21 3.23
C ASN A 190 -0.45 -18.31 2.07
N LEU A 191 0.42 -17.33 2.33
CA LEU A 191 1.00 -16.47 1.28
C LEU A 191 1.98 -17.26 0.40
N ARG A 192 2.83 -18.11 0.99
CA ARG A 192 3.77 -18.99 0.29
C ARG A 192 3.01 -19.96 -0.62
N LEU A 193 2.00 -20.65 -0.09
CA LEU A 193 1.14 -21.55 -0.85
C LEU A 193 0.42 -20.83 -2.01
N ALA A 194 -0.08 -19.61 -1.78
CA ALA A 194 -0.71 -18.81 -2.84
C ALA A 194 0.27 -18.41 -3.94
N ILE A 195 1.53 -18.10 -3.61
CA ILE A 195 2.59 -17.80 -4.60
C ILE A 195 2.93 -19.06 -5.41
N VAL A 196 3.22 -20.17 -4.72
CA VAL A 196 3.61 -21.44 -5.35
C VAL A 196 2.50 -21.96 -6.27
N SER A 197 1.28 -22.07 -5.75
CA SER A 197 0.12 -22.52 -6.53
C SER A 197 -0.26 -21.53 -7.63
N GLY A 198 -0.12 -20.23 -7.41
CA GLY A 198 -0.37 -19.19 -8.40
C GLY A 198 0.58 -19.28 -9.60
N ILE A 199 1.89 -19.42 -9.34
CA ILE A 199 2.89 -19.64 -10.39
C ILE A 199 2.61 -20.94 -11.13
N GLY A 200 2.39 -22.05 -10.40
CA GLY A 200 2.07 -23.35 -11.01
C GLY A 200 0.79 -23.31 -11.86
N HIS A 201 -0.24 -22.60 -11.43
CA HIS A 201 -1.48 -22.42 -12.20
C HIS A 201 -1.24 -21.68 -13.52
N VAL A 202 -0.42 -20.62 -13.51
CA VAL A 202 -0.06 -19.86 -14.72
C VAL A 202 0.73 -20.76 -15.68
N GLU A 203 1.72 -21.50 -15.17
CA GLU A 203 2.53 -22.41 -15.97
C GLU A 203 1.69 -23.52 -16.61
N GLU A 204 0.79 -24.16 -15.85
CA GLU A 204 -0.06 -25.24 -16.37
C GLU A 204 -1.08 -24.74 -17.39
N GLY A 205 -1.68 -23.57 -17.14
CA GLY A 205 -2.57 -22.92 -18.11
C GLY A 205 -1.87 -22.65 -19.44
N ILE A 206 -0.58 -22.28 -19.39
CA ILE A 206 0.23 -21.98 -20.56
C ILE A 206 0.65 -23.24 -21.31
N LYS A 207 1.07 -24.30 -20.59
CA LYS A 207 1.34 -25.61 -21.19
C LYS A 207 0.11 -26.14 -21.93
N ARG A 208 -1.06 -26.05 -21.31
CA ARG A 208 -2.34 -26.44 -21.91
C ARG A 208 -2.65 -25.61 -23.16
N PHE A 209 -2.54 -24.29 -23.08
CA PHE A 209 -2.79 -23.41 -24.21
C PHE A 209 -1.88 -23.73 -25.40
N VAL A 210 -0.57 -23.88 -25.18
CA VAL A 210 0.38 -24.23 -26.25
C VAL A 210 0.06 -25.59 -26.86
N ARG A 211 -0.33 -26.58 -26.05
CA ARG A 211 -0.72 -27.92 -26.51
C ARG A 211 -1.97 -27.89 -27.39
N GLU A 212 -2.97 -27.12 -26.99
CA GLU A 212 -4.27 -27.04 -27.67
C GLU A 212 -4.26 -26.11 -28.89
N ASN A 213 -3.24 -25.26 -29.03
CA ASN A 213 -3.18 -24.22 -30.07
C ASN A 213 -1.88 -24.31 -30.89
N PRO A 214 -1.80 -25.25 -31.86
CA PRO A 214 -0.57 -25.48 -32.64
C PRO A 214 -0.05 -24.25 -33.40
N TYR A 215 -0.93 -23.31 -33.76
CA TYR A 215 -0.55 -22.06 -34.47
C TYR A 215 0.46 -21.21 -33.68
N VAL A 216 0.54 -21.37 -32.35
CA VAL A 216 1.53 -20.67 -31.52
C VAL A 216 2.95 -21.08 -31.91
N LEU A 217 3.16 -22.34 -32.30
CA LEU A 217 4.46 -22.80 -32.82
C LEU A 217 4.79 -22.16 -34.16
N ASP A 218 3.80 -21.90 -35.01
CA ASP A 218 4.04 -21.22 -36.29
C ASP A 218 4.36 -19.74 -36.11
N GLU A 219 3.75 -19.05 -35.14
CA GLU A 219 4.20 -17.69 -34.76
C GLU A 219 5.61 -17.72 -34.17
N TYR A 220 5.94 -18.68 -33.31
CA TYR A 220 7.29 -18.84 -32.77
C TYR A 220 8.34 -19.06 -33.87
N ARG A 221 8.08 -19.98 -34.82
CA ARG A 221 8.95 -20.21 -35.98
C ARG A 221 9.14 -18.95 -36.83
N ARG A 222 8.06 -18.21 -37.11
CA ARG A 222 8.14 -16.92 -37.82
C ARG A 222 8.93 -15.89 -37.04
N SER A 223 8.77 -15.84 -35.72
CA SER A 223 9.56 -14.99 -34.83
C SER A 223 11.05 -15.28 -34.99
N ILE A 224 11.48 -16.53 -34.77
CA ILE A 224 12.89 -16.94 -34.91
C ILE A 224 13.41 -16.64 -36.31
N GLY A 225 12.62 -16.94 -37.36
CA GLY A 225 13.00 -16.63 -38.73
C GLY A 225 13.32 -15.16 -38.94
N ARG A 226 12.51 -14.24 -38.38
CA ARG A 226 12.77 -12.79 -38.42
C ARG A 226 14.00 -12.38 -37.59
N TYR A 227 14.30 -13.08 -36.50
CA TYR A 227 15.48 -12.82 -35.68
C TYR A 227 16.78 -13.25 -36.35
N LEU A 228 16.79 -14.46 -36.92
CA LEU A 228 17.97 -14.99 -37.63
C LEU A 228 18.19 -14.28 -38.97
N ASN A 229 17.11 -13.92 -39.67
CA ASN A 229 17.15 -13.29 -40.99
C ASN A 229 16.37 -11.95 -40.99
N PRO A 230 16.84 -10.91 -40.28
CA PRO A 230 16.11 -9.64 -40.19
C PRO A 230 16.20 -8.88 -41.51
N SER A 231 15.05 -8.39 -41.98
CA SER A 231 14.97 -7.52 -43.16
C SER A 231 15.67 -6.19 -42.92
N GLU A 232 16.10 -5.51 -43.99
CA GLU A 232 16.76 -4.20 -43.88
C GLU A 232 15.87 -3.17 -43.15
N ARG A 233 14.56 -3.18 -43.43
CA ARG A 233 13.58 -2.32 -42.74
C ARG A 233 13.54 -2.63 -41.23
N LEU A 234 13.51 -3.91 -40.87
CA LEU A 234 13.51 -4.32 -39.47
C LEU A 234 14.79 -3.86 -38.76
N ARG A 235 15.96 -4.02 -39.38
CA ARG A 235 17.23 -3.53 -38.82
C ARG A 235 17.22 -2.02 -38.57
N LYS A 236 16.68 -1.23 -39.51
CA LYS A 236 16.55 0.23 -39.37
C LYS A 236 15.63 0.62 -38.21
N VAL A 237 14.48 -0.04 -38.06
CA VAL A 237 13.54 0.17 -36.94
C VAL A 237 14.19 -0.25 -35.61
N GLN A 238 14.93 -1.35 -35.61
CA GLN A 238 15.61 -1.84 -34.42
C GLN A 238 16.72 -0.90 -33.96
N ALA A 239 17.47 -0.29 -34.88
CA ALA A 239 18.52 0.67 -34.57
C ALA A 239 17.99 1.97 -33.92
N SER A 240 16.73 2.34 -34.17
CA SER A 240 16.09 3.53 -33.59
C SER A 240 15.16 3.22 -32.40
N ALA A 241 15.04 1.96 -31.99
CA ALA A 241 14.13 1.57 -30.92
C ALA A 241 14.65 2.00 -29.53
N ALA A 242 13.81 2.72 -28.78
CA ALA A 242 14.10 3.10 -27.38
C ALA A 242 13.91 1.94 -26.38
N LEU A 243 13.29 0.83 -26.82
CA LEU A 243 13.13 -0.39 -26.03
C LEU A 243 14.34 -1.32 -26.27
N LYS A 244 14.77 -2.03 -25.22
CA LYS A 244 15.85 -3.00 -25.34
C LYS A 244 15.34 -4.16 -26.20
N LEU A 245 16.03 -4.43 -27.29
CA LEU A 245 15.80 -5.60 -28.12
C LEU A 245 16.62 -6.76 -27.56
N THR A 246 16.11 -7.98 -27.74
CA THR A 246 16.76 -9.23 -27.33
C THR A 246 18.13 -9.36 -27.99
N LYS A 247 19.19 -9.49 -27.19
CA LYS A 247 20.58 -9.48 -27.69
C LYS A 247 21.15 -10.89 -27.87
N ASN A 248 20.64 -11.86 -27.12
CA ASN A 248 21.12 -13.24 -27.14
C ASN A 248 19.95 -14.25 -27.26
N PRO A 249 20.22 -15.51 -27.65
CA PRO A 249 19.18 -16.53 -27.81
C PRO A 249 18.42 -16.85 -26.51
N THR A 250 19.04 -16.67 -25.35
CA THR A 250 18.42 -16.89 -24.03
C THR A 250 17.41 -15.81 -23.67
N GLU A 251 17.55 -14.60 -24.20
CA GLU A 251 16.58 -13.50 -24.11
C GLU A 251 15.50 -13.61 -25.19
N TYR A 252 15.69 -14.47 -26.19
CA TYR A 252 14.74 -14.60 -27.28
C TYR A 252 13.51 -15.40 -26.83
N LEU A 253 12.33 -14.83 -27.05
CA LEU A 253 11.05 -15.43 -26.69
C LEU A 253 10.92 -16.85 -27.21
N ASN A 254 10.84 -17.81 -26.29
CA ASN A 254 10.43 -19.17 -26.61
C ASN A 254 8.89 -19.26 -26.79
N VAL A 255 8.40 -20.42 -27.22
CA VAL A 255 6.96 -20.66 -27.46
C VAL A 255 6.10 -20.36 -26.22
N PHE A 256 6.58 -20.68 -25.02
CA PHE A 256 5.87 -20.41 -23.77
C PHE A 256 5.92 -18.91 -23.44
N GLY A 257 7.03 -18.23 -23.70
CA GLY A 257 7.18 -16.78 -23.56
C GLY A 257 6.14 -15.99 -24.37
N ILE A 258 5.92 -16.40 -25.62
CA ILE A 258 4.86 -15.84 -26.48
C ILE A 258 3.48 -16.08 -25.85
N ALA A 259 3.23 -17.30 -25.36
CA ALA A 259 1.97 -17.65 -24.71
C ALA A 259 1.75 -16.86 -23.41
N TYR A 260 2.78 -16.65 -22.58
CA TYR A 260 2.68 -15.91 -21.32
C TYR A 260 2.20 -14.48 -21.58
N ARG A 261 2.82 -13.81 -22.55
CA ARG A 261 2.44 -12.45 -22.98
C ARG A 261 1.02 -12.43 -23.55
N TYR A 262 0.68 -13.39 -24.41
CA TYR A 262 -0.64 -13.45 -25.04
C TYR A 262 -1.78 -13.68 -24.04
N LEU A 263 -1.65 -14.67 -23.14
CA LEU A 263 -2.67 -14.92 -22.13
C LEU A 263 -2.77 -13.78 -21.11
N ARG A 264 -1.65 -13.11 -20.77
CA ARG A 264 -1.68 -11.88 -19.97
C ARG A 264 -2.49 -10.79 -20.65
N TYR A 265 -2.23 -10.54 -21.94
CA TYR A 265 -2.99 -9.58 -22.74
C TYR A 265 -4.49 -9.89 -22.72
N LEU A 266 -4.88 -11.15 -22.95
CA LEU A 266 -6.29 -11.56 -22.90
C LEU A 266 -6.89 -11.37 -21.49
N ARG A 267 -6.16 -11.70 -20.43
CA ARG A 267 -6.60 -11.49 -19.04
C ARG A 267 -6.83 -10.01 -18.74
N VAL A 268 -5.87 -9.14 -19.07
CA VAL A 268 -5.99 -7.69 -18.89
C VAL A 268 -7.20 -7.16 -19.68
N ARG A 269 -7.37 -7.59 -20.93
CA ARG A 269 -8.51 -7.18 -21.76
C ARG A 269 -9.85 -7.62 -21.18
N ARG A 270 -9.94 -8.82 -20.58
CA ARG A 270 -11.16 -9.31 -19.92
C ARG A 270 -11.55 -8.50 -18.68
N ARG A 271 -10.60 -7.80 -18.04
CA ARG A 271 -10.87 -6.92 -16.90
C ARG A 271 -11.45 -5.57 -17.33
N ILE A 272 -11.29 -5.20 -18.61
CA ILE A 272 -11.87 -3.98 -19.16
C ILE A 272 -13.37 -4.19 -19.34
N LYS A 273 -14.16 -3.43 -18.59
CA LYS A 273 -15.61 -3.36 -18.76
C LYS A 273 -15.95 -2.18 -19.66
N ALA A 274 -16.73 -2.44 -20.70
CA ALA A 274 -17.37 -1.36 -21.45
C ALA A 274 -18.66 -0.96 -20.73
N THR A 275 -18.79 0.32 -20.43
CA THR A 275 -20.03 0.89 -19.90
C THR A 275 -20.90 1.31 -21.07
N SER A 276 -22.20 0.97 -21.05
CA SER A 276 -23.15 1.43 -22.07
C SER A 276 -23.31 2.95 -22.02
N THR A 277 -23.66 3.56 -23.15
CA THR A 277 -23.94 5.00 -23.26
C THR A 277 -25.00 5.48 -22.26
N GLN A 278 -25.98 4.64 -21.93
CA GLN A 278 -27.00 4.89 -20.90
C GLN A 278 -26.45 5.04 -19.47
N SER A 279 -25.22 4.59 -19.21
CA SER A 279 -24.54 4.69 -17.91
C SER A 279 -23.30 5.59 -17.98
N TYR A 280 -23.10 6.28 -19.11
CA TYR A 280 -22.06 7.27 -19.28
C TYR A 280 -22.52 8.59 -18.65
N GLY A 281 -21.83 9.06 -17.61
CA GLY A 281 -22.39 10.00 -16.63
C GLY A 281 -22.96 11.35 -17.12
N ARG A 282 -22.65 11.82 -18.34
CA ARG A 282 -23.31 13.01 -18.92
C ARG A 282 -24.63 12.70 -19.64
N LEU A 283 -24.84 11.44 -20.00
CA LEU A 283 -25.97 10.93 -20.78
C LEU A 283 -26.84 9.96 -19.98
N SER A 284 -26.43 9.58 -18.76
CA SER A 284 -27.20 8.69 -17.91
C SER A 284 -28.24 9.45 -17.09
N GLU A 285 -29.46 8.93 -17.03
CA GLU A 285 -30.50 9.37 -16.10
C GLU A 285 -30.22 8.96 -14.63
N GLN A 286 -29.09 8.30 -14.36
CA GLN A 286 -28.69 7.95 -12.99
C GLN A 286 -28.47 9.19 -12.15
N GLU A 287 -29.26 9.32 -11.09
CA GLU A 287 -29.06 10.34 -10.07
C GLU A 287 -27.67 10.20 -9.44
N LEU A 288 -26.93 11.31 -9.45
CA LEU A 288 -25.65 11.38 -8.76
C LEU A 288 -25.89 11.18 -7.26
N PRO A 289 -25.09 10.34 -6.58
CA PRO A 289 -25.27 10.13 -5.16
C PRO A 289 -25.02 11.43 -4.39
N ALA A 290 -26.06 11.95 -3.74
CA ALA A 290 -25.97 13.07 -2.82
C ALA A 290 -25.65 12.56 -1.41
N GLY A 291 -24.53 13.01 -0.84
CA GLY A 291 -24.16 12.75 0.54
C GLY A 291 -24.65 13.82 1.50
N GLU A 292 -24.60 13.50 2.79
CA GLU A 292 -24.96 14.39 3.89
C GLU A 292 -23.73 14.77 4.75
N LEU A 293 -22.53 14.80 4.15
CA LEU A 293 -21.28 15.03 4.91
C LEU A 293 -21.36 16.32 5.73
N ALA A 294 -21.86 17.41 5.16
CA ALA A 294 -22.05 18.67 5.88
C ALA A 294 -22.96 18.52 7.12
N THR A 295 -24.12 17.87 6.98
CA THR A 295 -25.07 17.64 8.07
C THR A 295 -24.48 16.75 9.16
N ARG A 296 -23.79 15.67 8.79
CA ARG A 296 -23.10 14.77 9.74
C ARG A 296 -21.98 15.48 10.49
N THR A 297 -21.16 16.24 9.76
CA THR A 297 -20.07 17.02 10.36
C THR A 297 -20.62 18.06 11.34
N SER A 298 -21.73 18.71 11.01
CA SER A 298 -22.43 19.64 11.91
C SER A 298 -22.96 18.94 13.16
N ARG A 299 -23.57 17.76 13.00
CA ARG A 299 -24.07 16.95 14.12
C ARG A 299 -22.95 16.47 15.03
N GLU A 300 -21.88 15.91 14.49
CA GLU A 300 -20.71 15.45 15.26
C GLU A 300 -20.03 16.60 16.01
N ARG A 301 -19.91 17.77 15.37
CA ARG A 301 -19.41 18.98 16.03
C ARG A 301 -20.32 19.40 17.17
N ARG A 302 -21.63 19.43 16.95
CA ARG A 302 -22.62 19.77 17.98
C ARG A 302 -22.61 18.76 19.12
N GLU A 303 -22.51 17.46 18.85
CA GLU A 303 -22.37 16.42 19.87
C GLU A 303 -21.06 16.56 20.66
N THR A 304 -19.94 16.85 19.99
CA THR A 304 -18.65 17.08 20.64
C THR A 304 -18.70 18.31 21.55
N PHE A 305 -19.28 19.40 21.05
CA PHE A 305 -19.51 20.62 21.82
C PHE A 305 -20.45 20.37 23.01
N LEU A 306 -21.56 19.66 22.81
CA LEU A 306 -22.49 19.32 23.88
C LEU A 306 -21.85 18.39 24.92
N ARG A 307 -21.03 17.41 24.51
CA ARG A 307 -20.24 16.58 25.44
C ARG A 307 -19.24 17.40 26.24
N TRP A 308 -18.54 18.33 25.60
CA TRP A 308 -17.64 19.26 26.28
C TRP A 308 -18.40 20.17 27.26
N LEU A 309 -19.61 20.60 26.90
CA LEU A 309 -20.47 21.46 27.71
C LEU A 309 -21.13 20.71 28.88
N GLN A 310 -21.52 19.45 28.69
CA GLN A 310 -22.37 18.70 29.63
C GLN A 310 -21.61 17.94 30.71
N ASP A 311 -20.34 17.55 30.51
CA ASP A 311 -19.54 17.00 31.62
C ASP A 311 -18.01 17.04 31.35
N PRO A 312 -17.28 18.04 31.89
CA PRO A 312 -15.85 18.19 31.65
C PRO A 312 -14.94 17.43 32.65
N ASP A 313 -15.47 16.76 33.68
CA ASP A 313 -14.65 16.32 34.84
C ASP A 313 -14.02 14.92 34.70
N ARG A 314 -13.94 14.37 33.48
CA ARG A 314 -13.21 13.12 33.24
C ARG A 314 -11.72 13.32 33.55
N VAL A 315 -11.24 12.94 34.73
CA VAL A 315 -9.80 12.95 35.06
C VAL A 315 -9.09 11.91 34.20
N ILE A 316 -8.42 12.36 33.14
CA ILE A 316 -7.51 11.52 32.36
C ILE A 316 -6.20 11.49 33.13
N TYR A 317 -5.64 10.29 33.31
CA TYR A 317 -4.37 10.11 34.02
C TYR A 317 -3.29 11.05 33.49
N ASP A 318 -2.65 11.79 34.40
CA ASP A 318 -1.55 12.71 34.13
C ASP A 318 -0.43 12.49 35.16
N ASP A 319 0.80 12.31 34.68
CA ASP A 319 1.95 11.97 35.54
C ASP A 319 2.35 13.09 36.50
N ALA A 320 2.12 14.37 36.15
CA ALA A 320 2.42 15.48 37.03
C ALA A 320 1.39 15.59 38.15
N VAL A 321 0.10 15.48 37.81
CA VAL A 321 -1.01 15.46 38.79
C VAL A 321 -0.88 14.25 39.73
N SER A 322 -0.59 13.07 39.19
CA SER A 322 -0.37 11.82 39.95
C SER A 322 0.78 11.95 40.95
N ARG A 323 1.93 12.51 40.53
CA ARG A 323 3.08 12.75 41.42
C ARG A 323 2.77 13.79 42.50
N ALA A 324 2.12 14.90 42.13
CA ALA A 324 1.73 15.94 43.08
C ALA A 324 0.75 15.40 44.14
N TRP A 325 -0.21 14.56 43.72
CA TRP A 325 -1.14 13.89 44.62
C TRP A 325 -0.44 12.93 45.59
N LYS A 326 0.44 12.06 45.09
CA LYS A 326 1.22 11.13 45.94
C LYS A 326 2.06 11.88 46.98
N ASN A 327 2.76 12.93 46.57
CA ASN A 327 3.55 13.77 47.47
C ASN A 327 2.65 14.46 48.53
N TYR A 328 1.50 15.00 48.13
CA TYR A 328 0.53 15.58 49.07
C TYR A 328 0.04 14.55 50.11
N VAL A 329 -0.33 13.34 49.68
CA VAL A 329 -0.78 12.27 50.59
C VAL A 329 0.30 11.88 51.58
N GLU A 330 1.54 11.70 51.11
CA GLU A 330 2.70 11.37 51.96
C GLU A 330 2.98 12.47 53.00
N LYS A 331 3.00 13.74 52.57
CA LYS A 331 3.22 14.86 53.50
C LYS A 331 2.06 15.03 54.47
N LYS A 332 0.81 14.78 54.05
CA LYS A 332 -0.39 14.82 54.91
C LYS A 332 -0.31 13.80 56.05
N GLN A 333 0.11 12.58 55.75
CA GLN A 333 0.23 11.50 56.73
C GLN A 333 1.31 11.79 57.77
N THR A 334 2.39 12.46 57.38
CA THR A 334 3.54 12.75 58.25
C THR A 334 3.41 14.06 59.04
N VAL A 335 2.34 14.83 58.88
CA VAL A 335 2.12 16.14 59.58
C VAL A 335 2.04 15.98 61.10
N HIS A 336 1.44 14.89 61.58
CA HIS A 336 1.16 14.68 63.00
C HIS A 336 2.18 13.79 63.72
N ASP A 337 3.21 13.32 63.01
CA ASP A 337 4.27 12.49 63.58
C ASP A 337 5.32 13.38 64.29
N ASP A 338 5.45 13.21 65.60
CA ASP A 338 6.49 13.87 66.39
C ASP A 338 7.88 13.27 66.13
N ARG A 339 8.83 14.11 65.73
CA ARG A 339 10.26 13.78 65.69
C ARG A 339 11.07 14.87 66.38
N GLY A 340 12.16 14.46 67.03
CA GLY A 340 13.04 15.35 67.79
C GLY A 340 13.71 16.45 66.94
N ARG A 341 14.02 17.57 67.60
CA ARG A 341 14.55 18.85 67.04
C ARG A 341 15.67 18.72 66.01
N PHE A 342 16.51 17.69 66.09
CA PHE A 342 17.62 17.49 65.15
C PHE A 342 17.16 17.17 63.71
N MET A 343 16.03 16.47 63.55
CA MET A 343 15.47 16.15 62.23
C MET A 343 14.74 17.32 61.57
N GLN A 344 14.23 18.29 62.35
CA GLN A 344 13.61 19.52 61.83
C GLN A 344 14.62 20.44 61.13
N LEU A 345 15.88 20.44 61.59
CA LEU A 345 16.93 21.30 61.03
C LEU A 345 17.41 20.83 59.64
N ILE A 346 17.30 19.53 59.35
CA ILE A 346 17.75 18.91 58.08
C ILE A 346 16.63 18.86 57.03
N PHE A 347 15.37 18.65 57.45
CA PHE A 347 14.25 18.39 56.53
C PHE A 347 13.17 19.50 56.53
N GLY A 348 13.40 20.61 57.25
CA GLY A 348 12.45 21.72 57.38
C GLY A 348 11.26 21.44 58.29
N GLU A 349 10.41 22.45 58.50
CA GLU A 349 9.18 22.30 59.29
C GLU A 349 8.12 21.48 58.54
N ARG A 350 7.64 20.38 59.12
CA ARG A 350 6.67 19.48 58.46
C ARG A 350 5.35 20.14 58.11
N ARG A 351 4.89 21.10 58.93
CA ARG A 351 3.71 21.92 58.62
C ARG A 351 3.91 22.76 57.36
N GLN A 352 5.11 23.31 57.18
CA GLN A 352 5.49 24.06 55.99
C GLN A 352 5.59 23.13 54.78
N ASN A 353 6.26 21.98 54.90
CA ASN A 353 6.35 20.98 53.84
C ASN A 353 4.96 20.48 53.36
N TYR A 354 4.00 20.32 54.27
CA TYR A 354 2.61 19.99 53.92
C TYR A 354 1.90 21.14 53.21
N ALA A 355 2.07 22.38 53.67
CA ALA A 355 1.52 23.55 53.01
C ALA A 355 2.06 23.71 51.58
N ASP A 356 3.35 23.48 51.38
CA ASP A 356 4.01 23.54 50.07
C ASP A 356 3.54 22.42 49.14
N ALA A 357 3.39 21.19 49.65
CA ALA A 357 2.82 20.08 48.89
C ALA A 357 1.36 20.34 48.49
N ARG A 358 0.56 20.94 49.38
CA ARG A 358 -0.83 21.37 49.09
C ARG A 358 -0.87 22.43 48.00
N ASN A 359 -0.04 23.47 48.10
CA ASN A 359 0.02 24.53 47.09
C ASN A 359 0.47 24.00 45.72
N THR A 360 1.44 23.08 45.72
CA THR A 360 1.92 22.40 44.51
C THR A 360 0.82 21.55 43.87
N LEU A 361 0.03 20.82 44.66
CA LEU A 361 -1.10 20.05 44.14
C LEU A 361 -2.15 20.97 43.51
N ILE A 362 -2.55 22.03 44.21
CA ILE A 362 -3.56 23.00 43.71
C ILE A 362 -3.08 23.66 42.41
N SER A 363 -1.84 24.11 42.34
CA SER A 363 -1.29 24.75 41.13
C SER A 363 -1.17 23.76 39.97
N THR A 364 -0.76 22.52 40.23
CA THR A 364 -0.63 21.47 39.20
C THR A 364 -2.01 21.08 38.64
N VAL A 365 -3.00 20.88 39.50
CA VAL A 365 -4.39 20.60 39.09
C VAL A 365 -4.97 21.80 38.33
N GLY A 366 -4.77 23.02 38.82
CA GLY A 366 -5.22 24.25 38.15
C GLY A 366 -4.61 24.41 36.74
N MET A 367 -3.31 24.16 36.60
CA MET A 367 -2.64 24.19 35.28
C MET A 367 -3.11 23.08 34.35
N TYR A 368 -3.36 21.87 34.87
CA TYR A 368 -3.93 20.77 34.10
C TYR A 368 -5.32 21.15 33.54
N LEU A 369 -6.21 21.65 34.39
CA LEU A 369 -7.55 22.09 33.99
C LEU A 369 -7.49 23.25 32.98
N TYR A 370 -6.60 24.23 33.20
CA TYR A 370 -6.40 25.35 32.27
C TYR A 370 -5.88 24.90 30.90
N ARG A 371 -4.87 24.02 30.86
CA ARG A 371 -4.30 23.50 29.60
C ARG A 371 -5.36 22.72 28.83
N ARG A 372 -6.11 21.87 29.51
CA ARG A 372 -7.22 21.12 28.89
C ARG A 372 -8.25 22.07 28.29
N TRP A 373 -8.74 23.02 29.08
CA TRP A 373 -9.70 24.00 28.58
C TRP A 373 -9.16 24.77 27.37
N LYS A 374 -7.90 25.22 27.41
CA LYS A 374 -7.25 25.95 26.30
C LYS A 374 -7.06 25.11 25.03
N VAL A 375 -6.70 23.83 25.17
CA VAL A 375 -6.49 22.92 24.03
C VAL A 375 -7.80 22.66 23.30
N ASP A 376 -8.89 22.44 24.04
CA ASP A 376 -10.20 22.11 23.46
C ASP A 376 -10.95 23.37 22.97
N ALA A 377 -10.67 24.54 23.56
CA ALA A 377 -11.35 25.81 23.27
C ALA A 377 -11.35 26.19 21.78
N ALA A 378 -10.22 26.13 21.09
CA ALA A 378 -10.14 26.56 19.69
C ALA A 378 -11.01 25.69 18.75
N GLY A 379 -11.19 24.40 19.07
CA GLY A 379 -12.08 23.50 18.34
C GLY A 379 -13.55 23.75 18.66
N ASN A 380 -13.86 23.95 19.93
CA ASN A 380 -15.22 24.15 20.43
C ASN A 380 -15.80 25.52 20.05
N PHE A 381 -15.00 26.59 20.04
CA PHE A 381 -15.47 27.91 19.59
C PHE A 381 -15.65 28.01 18.06
N ARG A 382 -15.05 27.12 17.27
CA ARG A 382 -15.35 26.99 15.83
C ARG A 382 -16.66 26.24 15.55
N SER A 383 -17.32 25.71 16.60
CA SER A 383 -18.61 25.01 16.51
C SER A 383 -19.82 25.83 16.97
N LEU A 384 -19.58 27.05 17.48
CA LEU A 384 -20.56 28.14 17.58
C LEU A 384 -20.62 28.87 16.23
#